data_AF-A0A3R9VT42-F1
#
_entry.id   AF-A0A3R9VT42-F1
#
_cell.length_a   1.000
_cell.length_b   1.000
_cell.length_c   1.000
_cell.angle_alpha   90.00
_cell.angle_beta   90.00
_cell.angle_gamma   90.00
#
_symmetry.space_group_name_H-M   'P 1'
#
loop_
_entity.id
_entity.type
_entity.pdbx_description
1 polymer ?
#
loop_
_entity_poly.entity_id
_entity_poly.type
_entity_poly.pdbx_seq_one_letter_code
_entity_poly.pdbx_strand_id
1 'polypeptide(L)'
;MENSTPRPAPDIEPETAAEPDIEPGTTAEPSWSAPVWLRVPAAALVMAAVMTGAGYAVYRWAATGLPMEPLPGSPWPYLGAWAVLTFLAGLLLQWATSGIDYDGRWALIGVPFFAGIRLSLAYRPDPALIYAYGLAALAAGAAGIALWRRQRAAAAAAGRR
;
A
#
# COMPACT_ATOMS: atom_id res chain seq x y z
N MET A 1 22.69 67.62 -61.61
CA MET A 1 22.78 66.20 -61.20
C MET A 1 21.62 65.94 -60.28
N GLU A 2 20.49 65.55 -60.86
CA GLU A 2 19.34 65.05 -60.12
C GLU A 2 19.74 63.76 -59.41
N ASN A 3 19.38 63.65 -58.12
CA ASN A 3 19.27 62.36 -57.46
C ASN A 3 17.82 62.21 -57.00
N SER A 4 17.25 61.11 -57.44
CA SER A 4 15.83 60.79 -57.47
C SER A 4 15.41 60.04 -56.21
N THR A 5 14.14 60.24 -55.84
CA THR A 5 13.22 59.19 -55.32
C THR A 5 13.44 58.64 -53.89
N PRO A 6 12.41 57.99 -53.29
CA PRO A 6 11.23 58.61 -52.67
C PRO A 6 11.16 58.27 -51.16
N ARG A 7 10.37 59.03 -50.40
CA ARG A 7 10.16 58.81 -48.95
C ARG A 7 9.50 57.44 -48.71
N PRO A 8 10.09 56.51 -47.94
CA PRO A 8 9.40 55.29 -47.54
C PRO A 8 8.25 55.63 -46.58
N ALA A 9 7.13 54.94 -46.78
CA ALA A 9 5.92 54.98 -45.95
C ALA A 9 6.22 54.52 -44.50
N PRO A 10 5.39 54.89 -43.51
CA PRO A 10 5.61 54.50 -42.13
C PRO A 10 5.59 52.97 -42.00
N ASP A 11 6.61 52.44 -41.33
CA ASP A 11 6.71 51.03 -40.97
C ASP A 11 5.47 50.66 -40.16
N ILE A 12 4.69 49.75 -40.74
CA ILE A 12 3.55 49.08 -40.13
C ILE A 12 4.10 48.37 -38.88
N GLU A 13 3.63 48.75 -37.70
CA GLU A 13 3.87 47.99 -36.48
C GLU A 13 3.43 46.55 -36.73
N PRO A 14 4.26 45.53 -36.44
CA PRO A 14 3.84 44.16 -36.59
C PRO A 14 2.68 43.94 -35.62
N GLU A 15 1.51 43.67 -36.19
CA GLU A 15 0.38 43.02 -35.54
C GLU A 15 0.96 41.90 -34.68
N THR A 16 1.02 42.15 -33.37
CA THR A 16 1.39 41.14 -32.39
C THR A 16 0.29 40.11 -32.51
N ALA A 17 0.60 39.02 -33.22
CA ALA A 17 -0.25 37.88 -33.39
C ALA A 17 -0.87 37.59 -32.03
N ALA A 18 -2.20 37.67 -31.99
CA ALA A 18 -2.99 37.31 -30.84
C ALA A 18 -2.42 35.99 -30.31
N GLU A 19 -1.80 36.04 -29.12
CA GLU A 19 -1.50 34.82 -28.37
C GLU A 19 -2.82 34.07 -28.33
N PRO A 20 -2.90 32.84 -28.88
CA PRO A 20 -4.09 32.05 -28.68
C PRO A 20 -4.23 31.91 -27.17
N ASP A 21 -5.34 32.40 -26.63
CA ASP A 21 -5.76 32.13 -25.27
C ASP A 21 -5.66 30.61 -25.09
N ILE A 22 -4.57 30.17 -24.46
CA ILE A 22 -4.45 28.82 -23.97
C ILE A 22 -5.40 28.81 -22.80
N GLU A 23 -6.67 28.48 -23.07
CA GLU A 23 -7.60 28.04 -22.05
C GLU A 23 -6.80 27.10 -21.15
N PRO A 24 -6.71 27.36 -19.82
CA PRO A 24 -5.99 26.48 -18.92
C PRO A 24 -6.74 25.16 -18.97
N GLY A 25 -6.25 24.28 -19.85
CA GLY A 25 -6.78 22.97 -20.08
C GLY A 25 -6.97 22.38 -18.70
N THR A 26 -8.22 22.09 -18.39
CA THR A 26 -8.60 21.22 -17.29
C THR A 26 -7.60 20.09 -17.30
N THR A 27 -6.68 20.13 -16.33
CA THR A 27 -5.76 19.03 -16.09
C THR A 27 -6.68 17.90 -15.66
N ALA A 28 -7.12 17.12 -16.65
CA ALA A 28 -7.83 15.89 -16.40
C ALA A 28 -6.87 15.07 -15.55
N GLU A 29 -7.13 15.05 -14.24
CA GLU A 29 -6.34 14.25 -13.31
C GLU A 29 -6.25 12.85 -13.90
N PRO A 30 -5.06 12.23 -13.95
CA PRO A 30 -4.91 10.92 -14.53
C PRO A 30 -5.88 9.95 -13.86
N SER A 31 -6.89 9.48 -14.60
CA SER A 31 -7.98 8.64 -14.11
C SER A 31 -7.56 7.19 -13.79
N TRP A 32 -6.25 6.97 -13.59
CA TRP A 32 -5.60 5.73 -13.15
C TRP A 32 -5.96 5.33 -11.71
N SER A 33 -6.95 5.99 -11.14
CA SER A 33 -7.51 5.68 -9.84
C SER A 33 -8.26 4.35 -9.98
N ALA A 34 -7.56 3.25 -9.70
CA ALA A 34 -8.17 1.92 -9.69
C ALA A 34 -9.45 1.96 -8.82
N PRO A 35 -10.50 1.19 -9.16
CA PRO A 35 -11.71 1.14 -8.34
C PRO A 35 -11.39 0.83 -6.87
N VAL A 36 -12.11 1.44 -5.93
CA VAL A 36 -11.87 1.26 -4.48
C VAL A 36 -11.89 -0.22 -4.07
N TRP A 37 -12.74 -1.03 -4.71
CA TRP A 37 -12.84 -2.47 -4.48
C TRP A 37 -11.57 -3.24 -4.92
N LEU A 38 -10.75 -2.69 -5.82
CA LEU A 38 -9.45 -3.22 -6.22
C LEU A 38 -8.32 -2.69 -5.33
N ARG A 39 -8.38 -1.43 -4.86
CA ARG A 39 -7.31 -0.83 -4.04
C ARG A 39 -7.09 -1.59 -2.74
N VAL A 40 -8.17 -2.02 -2.09
CA VAL A 40 -8.12 -2.72 -0.80
C VAL A 40 -7.37 -4.06 -0.90
N PRO A 41 -7.78 -5.01 -1.77
CA PRO A 41 -7.05 -6.27 -1.93
C PRO A 41 -5.66 -6.05 -2.53
N ALA A 42 -5.47 -5.06 -3.41
CA ALA A 42 -4.15 -4.75 -3.97
C ALA A 42 -3.15 -4.31 -2.89
N ALA A 43 -3.55 -3.43 -1.97
CA ALA A 43 -2.67 -3.00 -0.88
C ALA A 43 -2.30 -4.15 0.07
N ALA A 44 -3.26 -5.02 0.40
CA ALA A 44 -3.00 -6.21 1.20
C ALA A 44 -2.04 -7.19 0.50
N LEU A 45 -2.21 -7.36 -0.83
CA LEU A 45 -1.35 -8.19 -1.65
C LEU A 45 0.08 -7.63 -1.74
N VAL A 46 0.23 -6.32 -1.97
CA VAL A 46 1.53 -5.64 -1.95
C VAL A 46 2.22 -5.85 -0.62
N MET A 47 1.51 -5.70 0.50
CA MET A 47 2.09 -5.93 1.82
C MET A 47 2.54 -7.38 2.01
N ALA A 48 1.73 -8.35 1.61
CA ALA A 48 2.10 -9.77 1.64
C ALA A 48 3.35 -10.05 0.79
N ALA A 49 3.45 -9.45 -0.41
CA ALA A 49 4.61 -9.58 -1.28
C ALA A 49 5.86 -8.95 -0.66
N VAL A 50 5.75 -7.76 -0.07
CA VAL A 50 6.86 -7.08 0.62
C VAL A 50 7.35 -7.91 1.81
N MET A 51 6.46 -8.42 2.65
CA MET A 51 6.83 -9.28 3.79
C MET A 51 7.48 -10.60 3.33
N THR A 52 6.96 -11.21 2.26
CA THR A 52 7.53 -12.42 1.66
C THR A 52 8.94 -12.16 1.14
N GLY A 53 9.14 -11.07 0.38
CA GLY A 53 10.43 -10.67 -0.15
C GLY A 53 11.43 -10.33 0.95
N ALA A 54 11.01 -9.59 1.98
CA ALA A 54 11.84 -9.29 3.14
C ALA A 54 12.23 -10.56 3.91
N GLY A 55 11.29 -11.49 4.12
CA GLY A 55 11.56 -12.78 4.74
C GLY A 55 12.55 -13.63 3.95
N TYR A 56 12.40 -13.67 2.62
CA TYR A 56 13.33 -14.36 1.74
C TYR A 56 14.72 -13.72 1.74
N ALA A 57 14.81 -12.39 1.75
CA ALA A 57 16.07 -11.67 1.87
C ALA A 57 16.78 -12.01 3.18
N VAL A 58 16.06 -12.04 4.32
CA VAL A 58 16.59 -12.46 5.62
C VAL A 58 17.11 -13.91 5.57
N TYR A 59 16.35 -14.82 4.96
CA TYR A 59 16.78 -16.21 4.77
C TYR A 59 18.07 -16.30 3.94
N ARG A 60 18.18 -15.55 2.85
CA ARG A 60 19.38 -15.51 1.98
C ARG A 60 20.57 -14.87 2.68
N TRP A 61 20.35 -13.84 3.49
CA TRP A 61 21.42 -13.11 4.18
C TRP A 61 21.96 -13.84 5.40
N ALA A 62 21.14 -14.68 6.04
CA ALA A 62 21.59 -15.60 7.10
C ALA A 62 22.72 -16.53 6.62
N ALA A 63 22.75 -16.87 5.32
CA ALA A 63 23.81 -17.69 4.73
C ALA A 63 25.14 -16.93 4.47
N THR A 64 25.14 -15.58 4.52
CA THR A 64 26.29 -14.76 4.09
C THR A 64 27.02 -14.01 5.22
N GLY A 65 26.58 -14.11 6.48
CA GLY A 65 27.20 -13.28 7.54
C GLY A 65 26.97 -13.69 9.00
N LEU A 66 26.27 -14.78 9.31
CA LEU A 66 26.14 -15.27 10.68
C LEU A 66 26.34 -16.80 10.70
N PRO A 67 27.02 -17.36 11.72
CA PRO A 67 27.15 -18.80 11.86
C PRO A 67 25.81 -19.37 12.34
N MET A 68 24.89 -19.54 11.42
CA MET A 68 23.82 -20.52 11.52
C MET A 68 24.14 -21.51 10.41
N GLU A 69 24.41 -22.76 10.80
CA GLU A 69 24.63 -23.91 9.92
C GLU A 69 23.80 -23.80 8.62
N PRO A 70 24.28 -24.31 7.47
CA PRO A 70 23.53 -24.27 6.22
C PRO A 70 22.11 -24.80 6.47
N LEU A 71 21.14 -23.88 6.46
CA LEU A 71 19.78 -24.11 6.95
C LEU A 71 19.20 -25.34 6.21
N PRO A 72 19.00 -26.51 6.87
CA PRO A 72 18.52 -27.67 6.14
C PRO A 72 17.01 -27.54 5.95
N GLY A 73 16.57 -27.10 4.76
CA GLY A 73 15.15 -27.11 4.40
C GLY A 73 14.67 -25.85 3.68
N SER A 74 13.59 -26.02 2.93
CA SER A 74 12.95 -24.96 2.14
C SER A 74 12.28 -23.90 3.05
N PRO A 75 12.46 -22.58 2.79
CA PRO A 75 11.76 -21.53 3.51
C PRO A 75 10.30 -21.34 3.06
N TRP A 76 9.93 -21.92 1.91
CA TRP A 76 8.67 -21.65 1.24
C TRP A 76 7.41 -22.00 2.05
N PRO A 77 7.35 -23.09 2.85
CA PRO A 77 6.18 -23.37 3.68
C PRO A 77 5.88 -22.26 4.69
N TYR A 78 6.93 -21.69 5.30
CA TYR A 78 6.80 -20.60 6.27
C TYR A 78 6.43 -19.30 5.60
N LEU A 79 7.13 -18.95 4.51
CA LEU A 79 6.85 -17.72 3.77
C LEU A 79 5.43 -17.73 3.19
N GLY A 80 4.97 -18.88 2.67
CA GLY A 80 3.61 -19.06 2.19
C GLY A 80 2.57 -18.87 3.29
N ALA A 81 2.77 -19.50 4.46
CA ALA A 81 1.87 -19.33 5.59
C ALA A 81 1.76 -17.86 6.04
N TRP A 82 2.90 -17.19 6.20
CA TRP A 82 2.91 -15.77 6.58
C TRP A 82 2.37 -14.86 5.49
N ALA A 83 2.55 -15.17 4.20
CA ALA A 83 1.96 -14.41 3.10
C ALA A 83 0.43 -14.43 3.15
N VAL A 84 -0.17 -15.62 3.33
CA VAL A 84 -1.63 -15.79 3.47
C VAL A 84 -2.14 -15.03 4.68
N LEU A 85 -1.49 -15.19 5.83
CA LEU A 85 -1.91 -14.51 7.06
C LEU A 85 -1.75 -12.98 6.94
N THR A 86 -0.68 -12.48 6.31
CA THR A 86 -0.45 -11.04 6.10
C THR A 86 -1.55 -10.46 5.22
N PHE A 87 -1.91 -11.17 4.16
CA PHE A 87 -2.99 -10.78 3.26
C PHE A 87 -4.32 -10.67 4.01
N LEU A 88 -4.69 -11.71 4.78
CA LEU A 88 -5.93 -11.70 5.58
C LEU A 88 -5.93 -10.61 6.64
N ALA A 89 -4.80 -10.41 7.33
CA ALA A 89 -4.63 -9.31 8.29
C ALA A 89 -4.79 -7.95 7.60
N GLY A 90 -4.24 -7.79 6.40
CA GLY A 90 -4.35 -6.58 5.59
C GLY A 90 -5.81 -6.26 5.24
N LEU A 91 -6.57 -7.25 4.81
CA LEU A 91 -8.01 -7.10 4.57
C LEU A 91 -8.76 -6.73 5.85
N LEU A 92 -8.43 -7.41 6.96
CA LEU A 92 -9.07 -7.16 8.25
C LEU A 92 -8.78 -5.75 8.76
N LEU A 93 -7.54 -5.28 8.66
CA LEU A 93 -7.13 -3.93 9.02
C LEU A 93 -7.84 -2.89 8.18
N GLN A 94 -7.92 -3.10 6.86
CA GLN A 94 -8.62 -2.19 5.96
C GLN A 94 -10.12 -2.11 6.28
N TRP A 95 -10.73 -3.24 6.63
CA TRP A 95 -12.09 -3.25 7.15
C TRP A 95 -12.18 -2.49 8.48
N ALA A 96 -11.28 -2.74 9.43
CA ALA A 96 -11.26 -2.07 10.73
C ALA A 96 -11.14 -0.54 10.62
N THR A 97 -10.32 -0.06 9.70
CA THR A 97 -10.05 1.37 9.47
C THR A 97 -10.92 1.98 8.39
N SER A 98 -11.95 1.28 7.88
CA SER A 98 -12.83 1.83 6.86
C SER A 98 -13.53 3.09 7.40
N GLY A 99 -13.23 4.26 6.84
CA GLY A 99 -13.76 5.55 7.30
C GLY A 99 -12.97 6.23 8.43
N ILE A 100 -11.76 5.75 8.73
CA ILE A 100 -10.83 6.38 9.67
C ILE A 100 -9.54 6.66 8.90
N ASP A 101 -9.12 7.93 8.91
CA ASP A 101 -7.81 8.30 8.41
C ASP A 101 -6.79 8.06 9.53
N TYR A 102 -5.93 7.07 9.36
CA TYR A 102 -4.92 6.70 10.34
C TYR A 102 -3.62 6.39 9.62
N ASP A 103 -2.71 7.36 9.66
CA ASP A 103 -1.34 7.20 9.20
C ASP A 103 -0.61 6.14 10.02
N GLY A 104 0.07 5.23 9.34
CA GLY A 104 0.85 4.18 9.99
C GLY A 104 0.09 2.89 10.34
N ARG A 105 -1.19 2.71 9.96
CA ARG A 105 -1.94 1.44 10.19
C ARG A 105 -1.17 0.19 9.76
N TRP A 106 -0.39 0.28 8.69
CA TRP A 106 0.37 -0.85 8.16
C TRP A 106 1.48 -1.32 9.10
N ALA A 107 1.96 -0.48 10.03
CA ALA A 107 2.91 -0.89 11.06
C ALA A 107 2.31 -1.93 12.03
N LEU A 108 0.98 -1.89 12.25
CA LEU A 108 0.25 -2.88 13.08
C LEU A 108 0.28 -4.29 12.48
N ILE A 109 0.57 -4.40 11.18
CA ILE A 109 0.79 -5.69 10.51
C ILE A 109 2.28 -5.91 10.31
N GLY A 110 2.98 -4.96 9.69
CA GLY A 110 4.37 -5.12 9.26
C GLY A 110 5.31 -5.56 10.37
N VAL A 111 5.24 -4.92 11.55
CA VAL A 111 6.13 -5.24 12.67
C VAL A 111 5.89 -6.65 13.24
N PRO A 112 4.67 -7.03 13.69
CA PRO A 112 4.46 -8.36 14.25
C PRO A 112 4.62 -9.48 13.22
N PHE A 113 4.23 -9.26 11.96
CA PHE A 113 4.37 -10.27 10.91
C PHE A 113 5.83 -10.49 10.54
N PHE A 114 6.63 -9.43 10.41
CA PHE A 114 8.06 -9.56 10.15
C PHE A 114 8.78 -10.27 11.31
N ALA A 115 8.44 -9.94 12.56
CA ALA A 115 8.96 -10.64 13.74
C ALA A 115 8.58 -12.14 13.72
N GLY A 116 7.32 -12.46 13.38
CA GLY A 116 6.83 -13.82 13.22
C GLY A 116 7.55 -14.61 12.13
N ILE A 117 7.81 -13.99 10.98
CA ILE A 117 8.61 -14.56 9.89
C ILE A 117 10.02 -14.90 10.39
N ARG A 118 10.71 -13.96 11.05
CA ARG A 118 12.05 -14.21 11.60
C ARG A 118 12.05 -15.33 12.64
N LEU A 119 11.08 -15.35 13.56
CA LEU A 119 10.96 -16.41 14.55
C LEU A 119 10.74 -17.77 13.87
N SER A 120 9.88 -17.82 12.86
CA SER A 120 9.57 -19.06 12.12
C SER A 120 10.78 -19.58 11.34
N LEU A 121 11.56 -18.69 10.73
CA LEU A 121 12.78 -19.09 10.01
C LEU A 121 13.88 -19.60 10.96
N ALA A 122 13.89 -19.14 12.21
CA ALA A 122 14.85 -19.58 13.22
C ALA A 122 14.46 -20.88 13.93
N TYR A 123 13.19 -21.00 14.32
CA TYR A 123 12.72 -22.12 15.16
C TYR A 123 11.94 -23.19 14.39
N ARG A 124 11.54 -22.90 13.15
CA ARG A 124 10.93 -23.87 12.21
C ARG A 124 9.75 -24.66 12.81
N PRO A 125 8.73 -23.95 13.33
CA PRO A 125 7.54 -24.62 13.84
C PRO A 125 6.80 -25.34 12.70
N ASP A 126 5.98 -26.33 13.02
CA ASP A 126 5.09 -26.92 12.01
C ASP A 126 4.23 -25.82 11.34
N PRO A 127 4.25 -25.68 10.00
CA PRO A 127 3.40 -24.72 9.29
C PRO A 127 1.91 -24.83 9.63
N ALA A 128 1.41 -26.03 9.96
CA ALA A 128 0.04 -26.21 10.41
C ALA A 128 -0.26 -25.40 11.69
N LEU A 129 0.70 -25.32 12.62
CA LEU A 129 0.55 -24.52 13.84
C LEU A 129 0.54 -23.01 13.53
N ILE A 130 1.36 -22.56 12.56
CA ILE A 130 1.33 -21.16 12.12
C ILE A 130 -0.07 -20.80 11.60
N TYR A 131 -0.67 -21.65 10.76
CA TYR A 131 -2.04 -21.44 10.28
C TYR A 131 -3.06 -21.49 11.41
N ALA A 132 -3.00 -22.50 12.28
CA ALA A 132 -3.97 -22.66 13.36
C ALA A 132 -3.99 -21.44 14.30
N TYR A 133 -2.84 -21.03 14.81
CA TYR A 133 -2.74 -19.87 15.71
C TYR A 133 -2.99 -18.55 14.98
N GLY A 134 -2.48 -18.41 13.75
CA GLY A 134 -2.67 -17.22 12.93
C GLY A 134 -4.15 -16.97 12.59
N LEU A 135 -4.86 -18.02 12.14
CA LEU A 135 -6.28 -17.93 11.83
C LEU A 135 -7.13 -17.72 13.10
N ALA A 136 -6.78 -18.37 14.21
CA ALA A 136 -7.45 -18.13 15.49
C ALA A 136 -7.30 -16.67 15.96
N ALA A 137 -6.09 -16.10 15.86
CA ALA A 137 -5.83 -14.70 16.19
C ALA A 137 -6.61 -13.74 15.27
N LEU A 138 -6.66 -14.03 13.96
CA LEU A 138 -7.44 -13.23 13.01
C LEU A 138 -8.94 -13.30 13.28
N ALA A 139 -9.46 -14.49 13.62
CA ALA A 139 -10.87 -14.66 13.97
C ALA A 139 -11.23 -13.89 15.25
N ALA A 140 -10.37 -13.96 16.29
CA ALA A 140 -10.54 -13.19 17.51
C ALA A 140 -10.49 -11.67 17.25
N GLY A 141 -9.54 -11.21 16.44
CA GLY A 141 -9.45 -9.82 16.01
C GLY A 141 -10.70 -9.36 15.25
N ALA A 142 -11.19 -10.18 14.32
CA ALA A 142 -12.41 -9.90 13.56
C ALA A 142 -13.64 -9.77 14.45
N ALA A 143 -13.80 -10.68 15.42
CA ALA A 143 -14.89 -10.62 16.40
C ALA A 143 -14.80 -9.34 17.27
N GLY A 144 -13.59 -8.99 17.73
CA GLY A 144 -13.36 -7.77 18.51
C GLY A 144 -13.70 -6.51 17.72
N ILE A 145 -13.26 -6.41 16.47
CA ILE A 145 -13.57 -5.28 15.59
C ILE A 145 -15.08 -5.21 15.30
N ALA A 146 -15.74 -6.35 15.04
CA ALA A 146 -17.19 -6.40 14.83
C ALA A 146 -17.96 -5.85 16.04
N LEU A 147 -17.59 -6.29 17.25
CA LEU A 147 -18.20 -5.84 18.49
C LEU A 147 -17.99 -4.35 18.71
N TRP A 148 -16.76 -3.86 18.52
CA TRP A 148 -16.42 -2.44 18.65
C TRP A 148 -17.21 -1.56 17.67
N ARG A 149 -17.30 -1.96 16.40
CA ARG A 149 -18.11 -1.25 15.39
C ARG A 149 -19.59 -1.22 15.76
N ARG A 150 -20.13 -2.33 16.26
CA ARG A 150 -21.52 -2.42 16.72
C ARG A 150 -21.78 -1.46 17.90
N GLN A 151 -20.87 -1.41 18.87
CA GLN A 151 -20.98 -0.50 20.02
C GLN A 151 -20.94 0.97 19.59
N ARG A 152 -20.04 1.35 18.67
CA ARG A 152 -20.01 2.72 18.11
C ARG A 152 -21.31 3.10 17.41
N ALA A 153 -21.87 2.19 16.61
CA ALA A 153 -23.14 2.44 15.92
C ALA A 153 -24.30 2.62 16.91
N ALA A 154 -24.35 1.81 17.97
CA ALA A 154 -25.36 1.91 19.01
C ALA A 154 -25.24 3.24 19.80
N ALA A 155 -24.02 3.65 20.17
CA ALA A 155 -23.78 4.92 20.85
C ALA A 155 -24.20 6.13 19.98
N ALA A 156 -23.87 6.11 18.69
CA ALA A 156 -24.28 7.16 17.76
C ALA A 156 -25.80 7.21 17.53
N ALA A 157 -26.51 6.10 17.67
CA ALA A 157 -27.98 6.06 17.61
C ALA A 157 -28.62 6.60 18.90
N ALA A 158 -28.02 6.33 20.07
CA ALA A 158 -28.50 6.80 21.36
C ALA A 158 -28.35 8.33 21.54
N GLY A 159 -27.24 8.92 21.07
CA GLY A 159 -27.01 10.37 21.17
C GLY A 159 -27.82 11.24 20.20
N ARG A 160 -28.65 10.64 19.34
CA ARG A 160 -29.55 11.34 18.39
C ARG A 160 -31.01 11.39 18.87
N ARG A 161 -31.31 10.84 20.03
CA ARG A 161 -32.63 10.88 20.69
C ARG A 161 -32.59 11.85 21.85
#